data_AF-A0A9W5B798-F1
#
_entry.id   AF-A0A9W5B798-F1
#
_cell.length_a   1.000
_cell.length_b   1.000
_cell.length_c   1.000
_cell.angle_alpha   90.00
_cell.angle_beta   90.00
_cell.angle_gamma   90.00
#
_symmetry.space_group_name_H-M   'P 1'
#
loop_
_entity.id
_entity.type
_entity.pdbx_description
1 polymer ?
#
loop_
_entity_poly.entity_id
_entity_poly.type
_entity_poly.pdbx_seq_one_letter_code
_entity_poly.pdbx_strand_id
1 'polypeptide(L)'
;MLRAFRGKKLIIVEQRLMLTFACRQRLQAAGATVLGSVRSTRCLLDALLEWDVDAAIVDVEIDDQTLLNVSIALENANVPFVFANRAKSNDRGYSVSGDSAELREIADALFGPPGTSTTLH
;
A
#
# COMPACT_ATOMS: atom_id res chain seq x y z
N MET A 1 -3.83 -16.37 -5.32
CA MET A 1 -2.48 -16.46 -4.73
C MET A 1 -1.91 -15.05 -4.59
N LEU A 2 -1.64 -14.58 -3.37
CA LEU A 2 -1.10 -13.25 -3.07
C LEU A 2 0.42 -13.14 -3.35
N ARG A 3 0.95 -13.89 -4.31
CA ARG A 3 2.40 -14.03 -4.57
C ARG A 3 3.10 -12.72 -4.94
N ALA A 4 2.38 -11.75 -5.51
CA ALA A 4 2.92 -10.45 -5.88
C ALA A 4 3.51 -9.67 -4.67
N PHE A 5 3.02 -9.96 -3.45
CA PHE A 5 3.54 -9.38 -2.22
C PHE A 5 4.84 -10.02 -1.71
N ARG A 6 5.28 -11.14 -2.29
CA ARG A 6 6.43 -11.88 -1.76
C ARG A 6 7.70 -11.04 -1.84
N GLY A 7 8.34 -10.82 -0.70
CA GLY A 7 9.56 -10.02 -0.57
C GLY A 7 9.32 -8.51 -0.60
N LYS A 8 8.06 -8.05 -0.72
CA LYS A 8 7.72 -6.63 -0.83
C LYS A 8 7.67 -5.95 0.53
N LYS A 9 8.28 -4.78 0.63
CA LYS A 9 8.28 -3.92 1.81
C LYS A 9 7.24 -2.81 1.64
N LEU A 10 6.18 -2.89 2.42
CA LEU A 10 5.05 -1.98 2.36
C LEU A 10 5.11 -0.97 3.49
N ILE A 11 4.81 0.29 3.18
CA ILE A 11 4.53 1.33 4.17
C ILE A 11 3.05 1.71 4.14
N ILE A 12 2.49 2.03 5.31
CA ILE A 12 1.09 2.44 5.43
C ILE A 12 1.05 3.91 5.83
N VAL A 13 0.27 4.71 5.12
CA VAL A 13 0.05 6.12 5.47
C VAL A 13 -1.37 6.25 6.01
N GLU A 14 -1.52 6.49 7.30
CA GLU A 14 -2.83 6.47 7.97
C GLU A 14 -2.85 7.40 9.19
N GLN A 15 -4.01 8.01 9.50
CA GLN A 15 -4.22 8.77 10.75
C GLN A 15 -4.77 7.89 11.88
N ARG A 16 -5.45 6.80 11.54
CA ARG A 16 -5.95 5.78 12.47
C ARG A 16 -5.59 4.41 11.93
N LEU A 17 -5.56 3.41 12.81
CA LEU A 17 -5.18 2.07 12.42
C LEU A 17 -6.22 1.48 11.46
N MET A 18 -5.90 1.49 10.17
CA MET A 18 -6.75 1.06 9.07
C MET A 18 -6.61 -0.45 8.85
N LEU A 19 -5.36 -0.94 8.85
CA LEU A 19 -5.08 -2.37 8.66
C LEU A 19 -5.64 -3.19 9.83
N THR A 20 -6.58 -4.08 9.53
CA THR A 20 -7.00 -5.08 10.49
C THR A 20 -5.86 -6.06 10.78
N PHE A 21 -5.83 -6.64 11.98
CA PHE A 21 -4.89 -7.69 12.33
C PHE A 21 -4.90 -8.84 11.30
N ALA A 22 -6.10 -9.21 10.84
CA ALA A 22 -6.33 -10.24 9.85
C ALA A 22 -5.72 -9.89 8.48
N CYS A 23 -5.77 -8.61 8.08
CA CYS A 23 -5.16 -8.11 6.84
C CYS A 23 -3.63 -8.14 6.93
N ARG A 24 -3.07 -7.63 8.05
CA ARG A 24 -1.62 -7.68 8.31
C ARG A 24 -1.09 -9.11 8.30
N GLN A 25 -1.77 -10.05 8.96
CA GLN A 25 -1.36 -11.45 8.96
C GLN A 25 -1.35 -12.05 7.55
N ARG A 26 -2.31 -11.69 6.69
CA ARG A 26 -2.36 -12.20 5.31
C ARG A 26 -1.27 -11.63 4.43
N LEU A 27 -0.96 -10.33 4.56
CA LEU A 27 0.19 -9.72 3.89
C LEU A 27 1.50 -10.41 4.29
N GLN A 28 1.68 -10.66 5.60
CA GLN A 28 2.86 -11.38 6.11
C GLN A 28 2.91 -12.83 5.63
N ALA A 29 1.79 -13.54 5.65
CA ALA A 29 1.69 -14.91 5.12
C ALA A 29 1.95 -14.98 3.61
N ALA A 30 1.67 -13.90 2.87
CA ALA A 30 2.02 -13.75 1.46
C ALA A 30 3.51 -13.42 1.22
N GLY A 31 4.27 -13.17 2.29
CA GLY A 31 5.69 -12.87 2.26
C GLY A 31 6.03 -11.38 2.15
N ALA A 32 5.06 -10.48 2.35
CA ALA A 32 5.35 -9.05 2.47
C ALA A 32 5.81 -8.69 3.88
N THR A 33 6.61 -7.64 3.97
CA THR A 33 7.00 -6.98 5.21
C THR A 33 6.26 -5.65 5.31
N VAL A 34 5.42 -5.47 6.33
CA VAL A 34 4.81 -4.16 6.60
C VAL A 34 5.71 -3.41 7.58
N LEU A 35 6.49 -2.46 7.06
CA LEU A 35 7.54 -1.73 7.78
C LEU A 35 7.00 -0.93 8.97
N GLY A 36 5.80 -0.36 8.81
CA GLY A 36 5.14 0.43 9.84
C GLY A 36 4.01 1.25 9.25
N SER A 37 3.46 2.15 10.08
CA SER A 37 2.57 3.20 9.61
C SER A 37 3.09 4.59 9.97
N VAL A 38 2.89 5.54 9.04
CA VAL A 38 3.28 6.93 9.17
C VAL A 38 2.04 7.83 9.08
N ARG A 39 2.07 8.96 9.79
CA ARG A 39 0.91 9.86 9.95
C ARG A 39 1.12 11.25 9.36
N SER A 40 2.25 11.49 8.72
CA SER A 40 2.58 12.78 8.13
C SER A 40 3.49 12.60 6.92
N THR A 41 3.46 13.57 6.01
CA THR A 41 4.39 13.60 4.86
C THR A 41 5.84 13.61 5.31
N ARG A 42 6.18 14.29 6.42
CA ARG A 42 7.55 14.29 6.95
C ARG A 42 8.00 12.88 7.35
N CYS A 43 7.21 12.18 8.15
CA CYS A 43 7.53 10.80 8.55
C CYS A 43 7.62 9.86 7.35
N LEU A 44 6.82 10.09 6.31
CA LEU A 44 6.92 9.33 5.07
C LEU A 44 8.25 9.61 4.35
N LEU A 45 8.65 10.87 4.21
CA LEU A 45 9.93 11.24 3.60
C LEU A 45 11.12 10.64 4.36
N ASP A 46 11.10 10.70 5.70
CA ASP A 46 12.12 10.07 6.54
C ASP A 46 12.17 8.55 6.28
N ALA A 47 11.01 7.90 6.23
CA ALA A 47 10.92 6.47 5.95
C ALA A 47 11.40 6.09 4.53
N LEU A 48 11.14 6.93 3.52
CA LEU A 48 11.62 6.72 2.15
C LEU A 48 13.14 6.90 2.02
N LEU A 49 13.76 7.68 2.93
CA LEU A 49 15.21 7.85 2.99
C LEU A 49 15.91 6.72 3.76
N GLU A 50 15.29 6.25 4.84
CA GLU A 50 15.87 5.24 5.72
C GLU A 50 15.59 3.80 5.27
N TRP A 51 14.43 3.56 4.65
CA TRP A 51 13.97 2.24 4.27
C TRP A 51 13.78 2.13 2.77
N ASP A 52 14.13 0.95 2.27
CA ASP A 52 13.81 0.52 0.92
C ASP A 52 12.32 0.13 0.88
N VAL A 53 11.47 1.03 0.38
CA VAL A 53 10.01 0.88 0.31
C VAL A 53 9.61 0.48 -1.11
N ASP A 54 8.98 -0.70 -1.25
CA ASP A 54 8.50 -1.17 -2.56
C ASP A 54 7.16 -0.56 -2.96
N ALA A 55 6.30 -0.25 -1.99
CA ALA A 55 4.98 0.31 -2.23
C ALA A 55 4.35 0.93 -0.98
N ALA A 56 3.37 1.81 -1.19
CA ALA A 56 2.58 2.40 -0.12
C ALA A 56 1.08 2.08 -0.24
N ILE A 57 0.41 1.95 0.91
CA ILE A 57 -1.05 1.96 1.00
C ILE A 57 -1.44 3.22 1.78
N VAL A 58 -2.20 4.10 1.15
CA VAL A 58 -2.60 5.40 1.70
C VAL A 58 -4.06 5.36 2.08
N ASP A 59 -4.36 5.64 3.35
CA ASP A 59 -5.72 5.76 3.85
C ASP A 59 -6.40 7.01 3.25
N VAL A 60 -7.59 6.84 2.68
CA VAL A 60 -8.39 7.93 2.10
C VAL A 60 -8.99 8.85 3.17
N GLU A 61 -9.05 8.42 4.43
CA GLU A 61 -9.64 9.22 5.53
C GLU A 61 -8.66 10.24 6.13
N ILE A 62 -7.42 10.32 5.63
CA ILE A 62 -6.49 11.40 6.01
C ILE A 62 -6.91 12.71 5.35
N ASP A 63 -6.50 13.85 5.91
CA ASP A 63 -6.89 15.16 5.37
C ASP A 63 -6.34 15.38 3.94
N ASP A 64 -7.12 16.09 3.12
CA ASP A 64 -6.84 16.30 1.69
C ASP A 64 -5.44 16.89 1.42
N GLN A 65 -4.98 17.79 2.29
CA GLN A 65 -3.67 18.43 2.14
C GLN A 65 -2.54 17.43 2.38
N THR A 66 -2.64 16.60 3.42
CA THR A 66 -1.71 15.49 3.66
C THR A 66 -1.76 14.48 2.53
N LEU A 67 -2.95 14.12 2.05
CA LEU A 67 -3.14 13.17 0.96
C LEU A 67 -2.44 13.64 -0.32
N LEU A 68 -2.64 14.91 -0.71
CA LEU A 68 -1.97 15.51 -1.87
C LEU A 68 -0.45 15.49 -1.69
N ASN A 69 0.06 15.93 -0.53
CA ASN A 69 1.49 16.00 -0.26
C ASN A 69 2.16 14.62 -0.25
N VAL A 70 1.49 13.62 0.31
CA VAL A 70 1.93 12.22 0.30
C VAL A 70 1.98 11.66 -1.12
N SER A 71 0.97 11.94 -1.92
CA SER A 71 0.89 11.49 -3.32
C SER A 71 2.07 12.05 -4.13
N ILE A 72 2.31 13.36 -4.03
CA ILE A 72 3.44 14.03 -4.69
C ILE A 72 4.78 13.43 -4.22
N ALA A 73 4.94 13.16 -2.93
CA ALA A 73 6.16 12.57 -2.39
C ALA A 73 6.42 11.15 -2.93
N LEU A 74 5.39 10.31 -3.00
CA LEU A 74 5.48 8.95 -3.52
C LEU A 74 5.74 8.93 -5.03
N GLU A 75 5.08 9.81 -5.79
CA GLU A 75 5.33 9.98 -7.24
C GLU A 75 6.77 10.42 -7.51
N ASN A 76 7.26 11.43 -6.79
CA ASN A 76 8.65 11.90 -6.94
C ASN A 76 9.67 10.81 -6.57
N ALA A 77 9.32 9.92 -5.64
CA ALA A 77 10.16 8.79 -5.24
C ALA A 77 10.01 7.55 -6.15
N ASN A 78 9.13 7.59 -7.15
CA ASN A 78 8.75 6.42 -7.98
C ASN A 78 8.26 5.22 -7.16
N VAL A 79 7.60 5.48 -6.02
CA VAL A 79 7.04 4.42 -5.17
C VAL A 79 5.58 4.21 -5.57
N PRO A 80 5.19 3.04 -6.08
CA PRO A 80 3.79 2.76 -6.43
C PRO A 80 2.92 2.79 -5.18
N PHE A 81 1.72 3.35 -5.30
CA PHE A 81 0.80 3.45 -4.18
C PHE A 81 -0.64 3.29 -4.60
N VAL A 82 -1.47 2.89 -3.63
CA VAL A 82 -2.92 2.85 -3.78
C VAL A 82 -3.60 3.57 -2.64
N PHE A 83 -4.79 4.10 -2.93
CA PHE A 83 -5.70 4.62 -1.93
C PHE A 83 -6.62 3.52 -1.41
N ALA A 84 -6.70 3.38 -0.09
CA ALA A 84 -7.52 2.35 0.54
C ALA A 84 -8.38 2.90 1.69
N ASN A 85 -9.44 2.17 2.01
CA ASN A 85 -10.25 2.38 3.20
C ASN A 85 -10.35 1.06 4.00
N ARG A 86 -10.47 1.16 5.32
CA ARG A 86 -10.79 0.05 6.23
C ARG A 86 -12.16 -0.56 5.95
N ALA A 87 -13.15 0.26 5.61
CA ALA A 87 -14.49 -0.17 5.24
C ALA A 87 -14.68 -0.05 3.73
N LYS A 88 -15.41 -0.99 3.13
CA LYS A 88 -15.81 -0.90 1.71
C LYS A 88 -16.90 0.18 1.59
N SER A 89 -16.52 1.45 1.61
CA SER A 89 -17.43 2.57 1.38
C SER A 89 -17.44 2.88 -0.12
N ASN A 90 -18.44 2.33 -0.80
CA ASN A 90 -19.03 2.81 -2.06
C ASN A 90 -18.03 3.31 -3.13
N ASP A 91 -17.62 2.38 -4.01
CA ASP A 91 -17.13 2.60 -5.38
C ASP A 91 -15.87 3.43 -5.65
N ARG A 92 -15.09 3.85 -4.65
CA ARG A 92 -13.80 4.55 -4.90
C ARG A 92 -12.69 4.10 -3.95
N GLY A 93 -11.74 3.33 -4.46
CA GLY A 93 -10.54 2.88 -3.74
C GLY A 93 -10.51 1.38 -3.43
N TYR A 94 -9.42 0.92 -2.80
CA TYR A 94 -9.25 -0.48 -2.39
C TYR A 94 -9.68 -0.69 -0.94
N SER A 95 -10.06 -1.91 -0.59
CA SER A 95 -10.45 -2.26 0.77
C SER A 95 -9.36 -3.10 1.45
N VAL A 96 -9.01 -2.73 2.70
CA VAL A 96 -8.04 -3.48 3.53
C VAL A 96 -8.73 -4.34 4.60
N SER A 97 -9.88 -4.93 4.26
CA SER A 97 -10.67 -5.78 5.16
C SER A 97 -9.93 -7.06 5.62
N GLY A 98 -8.97 -7.52 4.81
CA GLY A 98 -8.34 -8.83 4.95
C GLY A 98 -8.99 -9.92 4.11
N ASP A 99 -9.95 -9.58 3.25
CA ASP A 99 -10.39 -10.48 2.20
C ASP A 99 -9.27 -10.71 1.16
N SER A 100 -9.15 -11.95 0.67
CA SER A 100 -8.04 -12.32 -0.21
C SER A 100 -8.23 -11.84 -1.65
N ALA A 101 -9.47 -11.59 -2.10
CA ALA A 101 -9.72 -10.99 -3.40
C ALA A 101 -9.42 -9.48 -3.36
N GLU A 102 -9.79 -8.78 -2.30
CA GLU A 102 -9.48 -7.36 -2.15
C GLU A 102 -7.96 -7.11 -2.03
N LEU A 103 -7.26 -7.95 -1.28
CA LEU A 103 -5.79 -7.92 -1.26
C LEU A 103 -5.17 -8.22 -2.63
N ARG A 104 -5.83 -9.05 -3.44
CA ARG A 104 -5.36 -9.37 -4.79
C ARG A 104 -5.44 -8.16 -5.72
N GLU A 105 -6.55 -7.41 -5.65
CA GLU A 105 -6.74 -6.17 -6.39
C GLU A 105 -5.67 -5.12 -6.03
N ILE A 106 -5.37 -4.97 -4.73
CA ILE A 106 -4.26 -4.11 -4.27
C ILE A 106 -2.92 -4.56 -4.86
N ALA A 107 -2.65 -5.86 -4.86
CA ALA A 107 -1.40 -6.39 -5.41
C ALA A 107 -1.27 -6.12 -6.91
N ASP A 108 -2.37 -6.30 -7.67
CA ASP A 108 -2.38 -6.06 -9.12
C ASP A 108 -2.22 -4.58 -9.46
N ALA A 109 -2.77 -3.69 -8.64
CA ALA A 109 -2.61 -2.25 -8.80
C ALA A 109 -1.19 -1.77 -8.51
N LEU A 110 -0.55 -2.33 -7.48
CA LEU A 110 0.80 -1.94 -7.05
C LEU A 110 1.90 -2.55 -7.92
N PHE A 111 1.73 -3.80 -8.34
CA PHE A 111 2.81 -4.60 -8.93
C PHE A 111 2.46 -5.18 -10.31
N GLY A 112 1.26 -4.92 -10.82
CA GLY A 112 0.74 -5.51 -12.04
C GLY A 112 0.16 -6.92 -11.84
N PRO A 113 -0.64 -7.41 -12.82
CA PRO A 113 -1.17 -8.76 -12.80
C PRO A 113 -0.05 -9.81 -12.87
N PRO A 114 -0.23 -11.00 -12.25
CA PRO A 114 0.73 -12.08 -12.23
C PRO A 114 0.83 -12.63 -13.66
N GLY A 115 1.90 -12.24 -14.33
CA GLY A 115 2.17 -12.68 -15.70
C GLY A 115 1.61 -11.74 -16.77
N THR A 116 2.07 -10.49 -16.79
CA THR A 116 2.56 -9.92 -18.06
C THR A 116 4.04 -9.64 -17.90
N SER A 117 4.83 -10.70 -17.84
CA SER A 117 6.25 -10.61 -18.21
C SER A 117 6.26 -10.30 -19.69
N THR A 118 6.16 -9.02 -20.05
CA THR A 118 6.48 -8.58 -21.41
C THR A 118 7.99 -8.70 -21.52
N THR A 119 8.44 -9.91 -21.83
CA THR A 119 9.79 -10.17 -22.30
C THR A 119 9.89 -9.50 -23.67
N LEU A 120 10.18 -8.19 -23.69
CA LEU A 120 10.72 -7.54 -24.89
C LEU A 120 12.20 -7.86 -24.90
N HIS A 121 12.52 -8.90 -25.68
CA HIS A 121 13.86 -9.32 -26.01
C HIS A 121 14.30 -8.70 -27.34
#